data_AF-A0A930AMF9-F1
#
_entry.id   AF-A0A930AMF9-F1
#
_cell.length_a   1.000
_cell.length_b   1.000
_cell.length_c   1.000
_cell.angle_alpha   90.00
_cell.angle_beta   90.00
_cell.angle_gamma   90.00
#
_symmetry.space_group_name_H-M   'P 1'
#
loop_
_entity.id
_entity.type
_entity.pdbx_description
1 polymer ?
#
loop_
_entity_poly.entity_id
_entity_poly.type
_entity_poly.pdbx_seq_one_letter_code
_entity_poly.pdbx_strand_id
1 'polypeptide(L)'
;LSNSKTERTFVTNSVAFAEAHGFKPVETAKKLKAGDRYYAVNKGKNVILFVMGKKPLTEGMNILGANIDSPRMDLKQKPIYEKDGLV
;
A
#
# COMPACT_ATOMS: atom_id res chain seq x y z
N LEU A 1 12.47 7.75 0.20
CA LEU A 1 12.54 6.50 1.00
C LEU A 1 12.57 6.73 2.52
N SER A 2 13.17 7.81 3.03
CA SER A 2 13.41 7.99 4.47
C SER A 2 12.19 7.81 5.39
N ASN A 3 10.98 8.10 4.89
CA ASN A 3 9.74 8.08 5.67
C ASN A 3 8.90 6.80 5.49
N SER A 4 9.35 5.82 4.71
CA SER A 4 8.56 4.62 4.34
C SER A 4 9.31 3.31 4.64
N LYS A 5 9.91 3.18 5.83
CA LYS A 5 10.76 2.03 6.20
C LYS A 5 9.99 0.76 6.59
N THR A 6 8.69 0.87 6.84
CA THR A 6 7.80 -0.25 7.15
C THR A 6 6.68 -0.33 6.14
N GLU A 7 6.09 -1.51 5.97
CA GLU A 7 4.96 -1.75 5.07
C GLU A 7 3.80 -0.82 5.40
N ARG A 8 3.53 -0.61 6.69
CA ARG A 8 2.45 0.28 7.15
C ARG A 8 2.70 1.74 6.80
N THR A 9 3.92 2.22 7.05
CA THR A 9 4.30 3.60 6.68
C THR A 9 4.33 3.78 5.16
N PHE A 10 4.78 2.75 4.43
CA PHE A 10 4.81 2.77 2.98
C PHE A 10 3.40 2.87 2.40
N VAL A 11 2.46 2.04 2.88
CA VAL A 11 1.06 2.09 2.46
C VAL A 11 0.45 3.46 2.77
N THR A 12 0.66 3.99 3.98
CA THR A 12 0.12 5.29 4.39
C THR A 12 0.60 6.41 3.47
N ASN A 13 1.92 6.49 3.23
CA ASN A 13 2.51 7.50 2.36
C ASN A 13 2.10 7.30 0.89
N SER A 14 1.97 6.06 0.43
CA SER A 14 1.54 5.76 -0.95
C SER A 14 0.09 6.15 -1.19
N VAL A 15 -0.80 5.93 -0.22
CA VAL A 15 -2.20 6.36 -0.30
C VAL A 15 -2.27 7.88 -0.36
N ALA A 16 -1.59 8.59 0.55
CA ALA A 16 -1.55 10.05 0.53
C ALA A 16 -1.01 10.61 -0.80
N PHE A 17 0.04 9.99 -1.34
CA PHE A 17 0.56 10.34 -2.65
C PHE A 17 -0.45 10.07 -3.78
N ALA A 18 -1.14 8.92 -3.74
CA ALA A 18 -2.13 8.55 -4.74
C ALA A 18 -3.33 9.51 -4.71
N GLU A 19 -3.87 9.82 -3.54
CA GLU A 19 -4.97 10.77 -3.35
C GLU A 19 -4.62 12.16 -3.88
N ALA A 20 -3.40 12.65 -3.62
CA ALA A 20 -2.91 13.90 -4.19
C ALA A 20 -2.85 13.89 -5.73
N HIS A 21 -2.78 12.72 -6.35
CA HIS A 21 -2.79 12.52 -7.81
C HIS A 21 -4.16 12.06 -8.35
N GLY A 22 -5.22 12.25 -7.58
CA GLY A 22 -6.60 12.03 -8.00
C GLY A 22 -7.08 10.59 -7.92
N PHE A 23 -6.34 9.69 -7.25
CA PHE A 23 -6.84 8.36 -6.94
C PHE A 23 -7.87 8.42 -5.81
N LYS A 24 -8.83 7.49 -5.85
CA LYS A 24 -9.89 7.38 -4.85
C LYS A 24 -10.01 5.94 -4.32
N PRO A 25 -10.55 5.73 -3.12
CA PRO A 25 -10.81 4.37 -2.65
C PRO A 25 -11.79 3.66 -3.60
N VAL A 26 -11.51 2.41 -3.95
CA VAL A 26 -12.37 1.61 -4.84
C VAL A 26 -13.79 1.45 -4.30
N GLU A 27 -13.95 1.48 -2.98
CA GLU A 27 -15.24 1.39 -2.29
C GLU A 27 -16.17 2.57 -2.63
N THR A 28 -15.61 3.69 -3.09
CA THR A 28 -16.39 4.87 -3.52
C THR A 28 -16.85 4.78 -4.98
N ALA A 29 -16.41 3.76 -5.72
CA ALA A 29 -16.72 3.60 -7.13
C ALA A 29 -18.20 3.23 -7.34
N LYS A 30 -18.98 4.14 -7.93
CA LYS A 30 -20.36 3.86 -8.35
C LYS A 30 -20.45 3.29 -9.77
N LYS A 31 -19.57 3.77 -10.66
CA LYS A 31 -19.39 3.30 -12.04
C LYS A 31 -17.92 3.44 -12.38
N LEU A 32 -17.38 2.47 -13.11
CA LEU A 32 -15.99 2.50 -13.58
C LEU A 32 -15.97 3.06 -15.00
N LYS A 33 -15.29 4.18 -15.20
CA LYS A 33 -15.07 4.78 -16.52
C LYS A 33 -13.59 4.73 -16.89
N ALA A 34 -13.32 4.68 -18.19
CA ALA A 34 -11.96 4.77 -18.69
C ALA A 34 -11.29 6.08 -18.23
N GLY A 35 -10.08 5.97 -17.72
CA GLY A 35 -9.31 7.08 -17.14
C GLY A 35 -9.52 7.27 -15.63
N ASP A 36 -10.53 6.62 -15.02
CA ASP A 36 -10.71 6.67 -13.57
C ASP A 36 -9.52 6.01 -12.86
N ARG A 37 -9.16 6.58 -11.70
CA ARG A 37 -8.03 6.17 -10.88
C ARG A 37 -8.52 5.77 -9.51
N TYR A 38 -8.24 4.54 -9.11
CA TYR A 38 -8.67 4.01 -7.83
C TYR A 38 -7.55 3.24 -7.16
N TYR A 39 -7.65 3.10 -5.84
CA TYR A 39 -6.77 2.28 -5.05
C TYR A 39 -7.56 1.41 -4.07
N ALA A 40 -6.93 0.33 -3.62
CA ALA A 40 -7.42 -0.54 -2.57
C ALA A 40 -6.29 -0.82 -1.57
N VAL A 41 -6.62 -0.90 -0.29
CA VAL A 41 -5.67 -1.23 0.78
C VAL A 41 -6.10 -2.50 1.48
N ASN A 42 -5.18 -3.46 1.59
CA ASN A 42 -5.43 -4.70 2.33
C ASN A 42 -4.69 -4.67 3.68
N LYS A 43 -5.46 -4.64 4.78
CA LYS A 43 -4.97 -4.67 6.17
C LYS A 43 -3.86 -3.63 6.49
N GLY A 44 -3.83 -2.51 5.76
CA GLY A 44 -2.80 -1.47 5.91
C GLY A 44 -1.37 -1.93 5.58
N LYS A 45 -1.20 -3.07 4.91
CA LYS A 45 0.11 -3.65 4.58
C LYS A 45 0.33 -3.92 3.10
N ASN A 46 -0.71 -3.77 2.28
CA ASN A 46 -0.61 -3.87 0.83
C ASN A 46 -1.44 -2.75 0.22
N VAL A 47 -0.99 -2.23 -0.91
CA VAL A 47 -1.72 -1.24 -1.70
C VAL A 47 -1.75 -1.69 -3.15
N ILE A 48 -2.92 -1.58 -3.77
CA ILE A 48 -3.14 -1.80 -5.20
C ILE A 48 -3.62 -0.48 -5.77
N LEU A 49 -2.99 -0.01 -6.84
CA LEU A 49 -3.43 1.15 -7.60
C LEU A 49 -3.80 0.71 -9.00
N PHE A 50 -4.90 1.22 -9.52
CA PHE A 50 -5.33 0.90 -10.87
C PHE A 50 -5.87 2.12 -11.60
N VAL A 51 -5.59 2.15 -12.90
CA VAL A 51 -6.08 3.15 -13.84
C VAL A 51 -6.94 2.40 -14.86
N MET A 52 -8.21 2.75 -14.94
CA MET A 52 -9.15 2.06 -15.82
C MET A 52 -8.83 2.33 -17.29
N GLY A 53 -8.60 1.26 -18.06
CA GLY A 53 -8.39 1.34 -19.50
C GLY A 53 -9.68 1.57 -20.29
N LYS A 54 -9.54 1.75 -21.60
CA LYS A 54 -10.68 1.85 -22.54
C LYS A 54 -11.23 0.48 -22.94
N LYS A 55 -10.37 -0.54 -22.97
CA LYS A 55 -10.72 -1.90 -23.34
C LYS A 55 -11.36 -2.64 -22.16
N PRO A 56 -12.29 -3.59 -22.41
CA PRO A 56 -12.79 -4.48 -21.39
C PRO A 56 -11.65 -5.22 -20.67
N LEU A 57 -11.83 -5.49 -19.37
CA LEU A 57 -10.86 -6.26 -18.57
C LEU A 57 -10.62 -7.67 -19.12
N THR A 58 -11.57 -8.23 -19.89
CA THR A 58 -11.44 -9.53 -20.56
C THR A 58 -10.38 -9.56 -21.66
N GLU A 59 -9.98 -8.40 -22.19
CA GLU A 59 -8.85 -8.29 -23.12
C GLU A 59 -7.49 -8.27 -22.39
N GLY A 60 -7.50 -8.32 -21.06
CA GLY A 60 -6.30 -8.34 -20.23
C GLY A 60 -6.00 -7.00 -19.56
N MET A 61 -4.95 -7.00 -18.75
CA MET A 61 -4.49 -5.84 -18.00
C MET A 61 -2.97 -5.90 -17.82
N ASN A 62 -2.36 -4.73 -17.69
CA ASN A 62 -0.94 -4.62 -17.37
C ASN A 62 -0.78 -4.56 -15.84
N ILE A 63 -0.04 -5.52 -15.28
CA ILE A 63 0.17 -5.62 -13.83
C ILE A 63 1.65 -5.36 -13.53
N LEU A 64 1.91 -4.38 -12.68
CA LEU A 64 3.22 -4.17 -12.08
C LEU A 64 3.14 -4.58 -10.61
N GLY A 65 3.86 -5.64 -10.27
CA GLY A 65 3.99 -6.13 -8.90
C GLY A 65 5.34 -5.74 -8.31
N ALA A 66 5.34 -5.29 -7.06
CA ALA A 66 6.53 -5.05 -6.26
C ALA A 66 6.26 -5.46 -4.81
N ASN A 67 7.33 -5.75 -4.06
CA ASN A 67 7.26 -5.94 -2.62
C ASN A 67 7.56 -4.62 -1.89
N ILE A 68 6.99 -4.46 -0.71
CA ILE A 68 7.13 -3.22 0.10
C ILE A 68 7.64 -3.50 1.51
N ASP A 69 7.82 -4.77 1.85
CA ASP A 69 8.55 -5.20 3.01
C ASP A 69 10.05 -5.11 2.77
N SER A 70 10.80 -4.94 3.86
CA SER A 70 12.24 -4.88 3.83
C SER A 70 12.76 -5.54 5.11
N PRO A 71 13.93 -6.19 5.06
CA PRO A 71 14.53 -6.78 6.26
C PRO A 71 14.63 -5.76 7.40
N ARG A 72 14.15 -6.15 8.58
CA ARG A 72 14.20 -5.33 9.79
C ARG A 72 14.26 -6.20 11.04
N MET A 73 14.65 -5.57 12.16
CA MET A 73 14.51 -6.17 13.48
C MET A 73 13.14 -5.80 14.05
N ASP A 74 12.31 -6.81 14.30
CA ASP A 74 11.05 -6.66 15.00
C ASP A 74 11.19 -7.12 16.46
N LEU A 75 10.53 -6.40 17.36
CA LEU A 75 10.50 -6.74 18.77
C LEU A 75 9.68 -8.02 18.99
N LYS A 76 10.16 -8.88 19.90
CA LYS A 76 9.39 -10.02 20.40
C LYS A 76 8.13 -9.53 21.11
N GLN A 77 7.13 -10.40 21.26
CA GLN A 77 5.88 -10.07 21.97
C GLN A 77 6.12 -9.61 23.42
N LYS A 78 7.13 -10.18 24.10
CA LYS A 78 7.65 -9.71 25.39
C LYS A 78 9.10 -9.27 25.18
N PRO A 79 9.35 -8.02 24.78
CA PRO A 79 10.67 -7.59 24.34
C PRO A 79 11.56 -7.08 25.48
N ILE A 80 10.96 -6.63 26.57
CA ILE A 80 11.67 -6.01 27.69
C ILE A 80 12.18 -7.11 28.62
N TYR A 81 13.49 -7.18 28.79
CA TYR A 81 14.15 -7.98 29.81
C TYR A 81 15.43 -7.27 30.24
N GLU A 82 15.67 -7.23 31.54
CA GLU A 82 16.86 -6.60 32.08
C GLU A 82 17.97 -7.65 32.23
N LYS A 83 19.18 -7.32 31.79
CA LYS A 83 20.37 -8.14 32.01
C LYS A 83 21.58 -7.24 32.25
N ASP A 84 22.35 -7.55 33.30
CA ASP A 84 23.56 -6.81 33.69
C ASP A 84 23.32 -5.29 33.90
N GLY A 85 22.11 -4.91 34.35
CA GLY A 85 21.70 -3.51 34.57
C GLY A 85 21.31 -2.73 33.30
N LEU A 86 21.20 -3.41 32.15
CA LEU A 86 20.74 -2.85 30.88
C LEU A 86 19.35 -3.41 30.54
N VAL A 87 18.47 -2.53 30.06
CA VAL A 87 17.10 -2.82 29.60
C VAL A 87 16.98 -2.60 28.11
#